data_AF-A0A821QJY3-F1
#
_entry.id   AF-A0A821QJY3-F1
#
_cell.length_a   1.000
_cell.length_b   1.000
_cell.length_c   1.000
_cell.angle_alpha   90.00
_cell.angle_beta   90.00
_cell.angle_gamma   90.00
#
_symmetry.space_group_name_H-M   'P 1'
#
loop_
_entity.id
_entity.type
_entity.pdbx_description
1 polymer ?
#
loop_
_entity_poly.entity_id
_entity_poly.type
_entity_poly.pdbx_seq_one_letter_code
_entity_poly.pdbx_strand_id
1 'polypeptide(L)'
;MVGYDPEKKNLTNKQILIASTTGSSIARFLLQPIDVVKIRLQLQIEPIRHIQGSKYYSLFQTIRLIHYEESIRAFWKGHIAAQVLSITFNSTQMYAFEKVTKKLGEIFPITTSSPTAKTVTHFITGSIAASIAVVSCQPVDILRTRFVGQGEPK
;
A
#
# COMPACT_ATOMS: atom_id res chain seq x y z
N MET A 1 -0.66 -11.39 -2.30
CA MET A 1 0.11 -11.80 -3.49
C MET A 1 -0.25 -13.26 -3.75
N VAL A 2 -1.07 -13.52 -4.77
CA VAL A 2 -1.48 -14.90 -5.09
C VAL A 2 -0.30 -15.52 -5.84
N GLY A 3 0.39 -16.48 -5.21
CA GLY A 3 1.47 -17.22 -5.84
C GLY A 3 0.96 -17.92 -7.09
N TYR A 4 1.80 -17.95 -8.13
CA TYR A 4 1.54 -18.71 -9.34
C TYR A 4 1.53 -20.21 -8.99
N ASP A 5 0.34 -20.80 -8.97
CA ASP A 5 0.11 -22.20 -8.61
C ASP A 5 -0.57 -22.88 -9.81
N PRO A 6 0.13 -23.72 -10.59
CA PRO A 6 -0.39 -24.29 -11.84
C PRO A 6 -1.51 -25.33 -11.64
N GLU A 7 -1.78 -25.78 -10.41
CA GLU A 7 -2.78 -26.84 -10.12
C GLU A 7 -4.13 -26.33 -9.58
N LYS A 8 -4.32 -25.03 -9.34
CA LYS A 8 -5.60 -24.50 -8.87
C LYS A 8 -6.55 -24.24 -10.02
N LYS A 9 -7.82 -24.64 -9.86
CA LYS A 9 -8.96 -24.35 -10.78
C LYS A 9 -8.80 -22.94 -11.39
N ASN A 10 -8.62 -22.89 -12.71
CA ASN A 10 -8.30 -21.68 -13.49
C ASN A 10 -9.42 -20.62 -13.39
N LEU A 11 -9.42 -19.84 -12.31
CA LEU A 11 -10.15 -18.59 -12.25
C LEU A 11 -9.53 -17.66 -13.30
N THR A 12 -10.36 -16.99 -14.09
CA THR A 12 -9.86 -16.06 -15.11
C THR A 12 -9.07 -14.95 -14.41
N ASN A 13 -7.92 -14.52 -14.97
CA ASN A 13 -7.12 -13.42 -14.41
C ASN A 13 -7.95 -12.17 -14.08
N LYS A 14 -9.01 -11.92 -14.87
CA LYS A 14 -10.01 -10.87 -14.63
C LYS A 14 -10.80 -11.07 -13.32
N GLN A 15 -11.24 -12.29 -13.02
CA GLN A 15 -11.99 -12.61 -11.80
C GLN A 15 -11.10 -12.48 -10.56
N ILE A 16 -9.84 -12.93 -10.64
CA ILE A 16 -8.86 -12.78 -9.54
C ILE A 16 -8.58 -11.29 -9.31
N LEU A 17 -8.42 -10.51 -10.38
CA LEU A 17 -8.23 -9.07 -10.29
C LEU A 17 -9.43 -8.39 -9.63
N ILE A 18 -10.65 -8.66 -10.09
CA ILE A 18 -11.87 -8.06 -9.52
C ILE A 18 -12.02 -8.43 -8.04
N ALA A 19 -11.91 -9.71 -7.68
CA ALA A 19 -12.05 -10.15 -6.29
C ALA A 19 -11.00 -9.51 -5.37
N SER A 20 -9.74 -9.42 -5.83
CA SER A 20 -8.66 -8.81 -5.06
C SER A 20 -8.79 -7.29 -4.94
N THR A 21 -9.21 -6.59 -6.00
CA THR A 21 -9.44 -5.13 -5.96
C THR A 21 -10.62 -4.78 -5.05
N THR A 22 -11.73 -5.51 -5.11
CA THR A 22 -12.89 -5.27 -4.24
C THR A 22 -12.53 -5.51 -2.76
N GLY A 23 -11.86 -6.62 -2.45
CA GLY A 23 -11.41 -6.91 -1.10
C GLY A 23 -10.44 -5.85 -0.56
N SER A 24 -9.47 -5.42 -1.38
CA SER A 24 -8.53 -4.35 -1.01
C SER A 24 -9.24 -3.02 -0.79
N SER A 25 -10.24 -2.69 -1.61
CA SER A 25 -11.00 -1.45 -1.50
C SER A 25 -11.78 -1.36 -0.18
N ILE A 26 -12.46 -2.45 0.20
CA ILE A 26 -13.20 -2.55 1.46
C ILE A 26 -12.24 -2.47 2.65
N ALA A 27 -11.14 -3.23 2.62
CA ALA A 27 -10.14 -3.21 3.68
C ALA A 27 -9.58 -1.79 3.88
N ARG A 28 -9.26 -1.09 2.79
CA ARG A 28 -8.80 0.30 2.81
C ARG A 28 -9.83 1.26 3.35
N PHE A 29 -11.12 1.08 3.02
CA PHE A 29 -12.19 1.92 3.56
C PHE A 29 -12.29 1.80 5.09
N LEU A 30 -12.17 0.57 5.62
CA LEU A 30 -12.19 0.31 7.07
C LEU A 30 -10.94 0.82 7.79
N LEU A 31 -9.77 0.73 7.15
CA LEU A 31 -8.49 1.13 7.75
C LEU A 31 -8.15 2.62 7.57
N GLN A 32 -8.86 3.33 6.69
CA GLN A 32 -8.62 4.73 6.36
C GLN A 32 -8.54 5.65 7.60
N PRO A 33 -9.44 5.56 8.61
CA PRO A 33 -9.37 6.44 9.78
C PRO A 33 -8.08 6.28 10.58
N ILE A 34 -7.57 5.04 10.68
CA ILE A 34 -6.34 4.73 11.40
C ILE A 34 -5.13 5.27 10.63
N ASP A 35 -5.13 5.14 9.31
CA ASP A 35 -4.08 5.67 8.43
C ASP A 35 -3.95 7.19 8.56
N VAL A 36 -5.07 7.92 8.60
CA VAL A 36 -5.06 9.39 8.77
C VAL A 36 -4.46 9.79 10.11
N VAL A 37 -4.85 9.12 11.19
CA VAL A 37 -4.30 9.38 12.53
C VAL A 37 -2.80 9.10 12.57
N LYS A 38 -2.36 7.98 11.99
CA LYS A 38 -0.95 7.61 11.91
C LYS A 38 -0.14 8.63 11.11
N ILE A 39 -0.61 9.03 9.93
CA ILE A 39 0.10 10.00 9.08
C ILE A 39 0.23 11.35 9.80
N ARG A 40 -0.81 11.83 10.48
CA ARG A 40 -0.76 13.10 11.21
C ARG A 40 0.19 13.07 12.41
N LEU A 41 0.22 11.96 13.14
CA LEU A 41 1.19 11.74 14.22
C LEU A 41 2.62 11.67 13.69
N GLN A 42 2.86 11.06 12.53
CA GLN A 42 4.19 10.95 11.92
C GLN A 42 4.66 12.25 11.24
N LEU A 43 3.74 13.06 10.72
CA LEU A 43 4.05 14.36 10.13
C LEU A 43 4.30 15.44 11.19
N GLN A 44 3.88 15.22 12.43
CA GLN A 44 4.20 16.12 13.53
C GLN A 44 5.70 16.12 13.81
N ILE A 45 6.31 17.31 13.82
CA ILE A 45 7.73 17.48 14.10
C ILE A 45 7.96 17.55 15.61
N GLU A 46 6.98 18.04 16.37
CA GLU A 46 7.05 18.17 17.82
C GLU A 46 7.05 16.81 18.53
N PRO A 47 7.82 16.66 19.62
CA PRO A 47 7.85 15.42 20.38
C PRO A 47 6.45 15.04 20.88
N ILE A 48 6.15 13.74 20.85
CA ILE A 48 4.93 13.15 21.42
C ILE A 48 5.07 13.10 22.95
N ARG A 49 5.17 14.27 23.56
CA ARG A 49 5.26 14.49 25.00
C ARG A 49 4.38 15.68 25.34
N HIS A 50 3.83 15.68 26.55
CA HIS A 50 2.99 16.77 27.04
C HIS A 50 3.85 17.98 27.43
N ILE A 51 4.55 18.55 26.46
CA ILE A 51 5.41 19.74 26.55
C ILE A 51 4.69 20.87 25.80
N GLN A 52 4.86 22.12 26.25
CA GLN A 52 4.32 23.30 25.56
C GLN A 52 4.72 23.29 24.08
N GLY A 53 3.72 23.20 23.19
CA GLY A 53 3.89 23.19 21.73
C GLY A 53 3.46 21.90 21.01
N SER A 54 3.30 20.77 21.70
CA SER A 54 2.89 19.51 21.05
C SER A 54 1.38 19.49 20.75
N LYS A 55 1.01 19.48 19.45
CA LYS A 55 -0.41 19.43 19.02
C LYS A 55 -1.06 18.07 19.32
N TYR A 56 -0.33 16.99 19.09
CA TYR A 56 -0.76 15.60 19.29
C TYR A 56 0.21 14.87 20.25
N TYR A 57 -0.27 14.48 21.43
CA TYR A 57 0.52 13.74 22.45
C TYR A 57 -0.01 12.33 22.74
N SER A 58 -1.23 11.99 22.34
CA SER A 58 -1.77 10.61 22.46
C SER A 58 -2.75 10.27 21.34
N LEU A 59 -2.93 8.98 21.08
CA LEU A 59 -3.82 8.48 20.02
C LEU A 59 -5.27 8.94 20.23
N PHE A 60 -5.81 8.76 21.43
CA PHE A 60 -7.19 9.12 21.76
C PHE A 60 -7.42 10.63 21.74
N GLN A 61 -6.46 11.42 22.24
CA GLN A 61 -6.52 12.88 22.15
C GLN A 61 -6.48 13.34 20.69
N THR A 62 -5.63 12.73 19.86
CA THR A 62 -5.54 13.03 18.42
C THR A 62 -6.85 12.79 17.70
N ILE A 63 -7.48 11.64 17.95
CA ILE A 63 -8.80 11.31 17.37
C ILE A 63 -9.85 12.34 17.79
N ARG A 64 -9.90 12.69 19.09
CA ARG A 64 -10.83 13.69 19.62
C ARG A 64 -10.60 15.08 19.03
N LEU A 65 -9.33 15.47 18.88
CA LEU A 65 -8.94 16.77 18.34
C LEU A 65 -9.30 16.89 16.86
N ILE A 66 -9.00 15.87 16.06
CA ILE A 66 -9.36 15.83 14.63
C ILE A 66 -10.89 15.92 14.46
N HIS A 67 -11.64 15.17 15.26
CA HIS A 67 -13.10 15.22 15.22
C HIS A 67 -13.65 16.61 15.55
N TYR A 68 -13.06 17.30 16.53
CA TYR A 68 -13.49 18.62 16.96
C TYR A 68 -13.09 19.72 15.95
N GLU A 69 -11.84 19.72 15.48
CA GLU A 69 -11.28 20.75 14.59
C GLU A 69 -11.74 20.60 13.13
N GLU A 70 -11.77 19.38 12.58
CA GLU A 70 -11.96 19.16 11.13
C GLU A 70 -13.18 18.29 10.77
N SER A 71 -13.91 17.79 11.77
CA SER A 71 -15.10 16.91 11.63
C SER A 71 -14.79 15.45 11.25
N ILE A 72 -15.82 14.61 11.30
CA ILE A 72 -15.76 13.17 10.98
C ILE A 72 -15.25 12.88 9.55
N ARG A 73 -15.45 13.80 8.60
CA ARG A 73 -15.01 13.64 7.20
C ARG A 73 -13.48 13.70 7.07
N ALA A 74 -12.78 14.32 8.03
CA ALA A 74 -11.32 14.40 8.02
C ALA A 74 -10.65 13.02 8.06
N PHE A 75 -11.29 12.03 8.67
CA PHE A 75 -10.79 10.65 8.72
C PHE A 75 -10.76 9.95 7.35
N TRP A 76 -11.47 10.45 6.34
CA TRP A 76 -11.43 9.92 4.96
C TRP A 76 -10.66 10.82 3.99
N LYS A 77 -9.97 11.87 4.47
CA LYS A 77 -9.09 12.68 3.62
C LYS A 77 -8.03 11.80 2.96
N GLY A 78 -7.79 12.04 1.67
CA GLY A 78 -6.83 11.28 0.87
C GLY A 78 -7.24 9.83 0.52
N HIS A 79 -8.47 9.40 0.81
CA HIS A 79 -8.92 8.03 0.52
C HIS A 79 -8.83 7.69 -0.98
N ILE A 80 -9.26 8.59 -1.86
CA ILE A 80 -9.22 8.38 -3.31
C ILE A 80 -7.78 8.19 -3.79
N ALA A 81 -6.86 9.07 -3.38
CA ALA A 81 -5.45 8.97 -3.70
C ALA A 81 -4.83 7.67 -3.15
N ALA A 82 -5.23 7.26 -1.94
CA ALA A 82 -4.82 5.99 -1.38
C ALA A 82 -5.29 4.82 -2.25
N GLN A 83 -6.54 4.79 -2.70
CA GLN A 83 -7.05 3.71 -3.56
C GLN A 83 -6.34 3.64 -4.90
N VAL A 84 -6.14 4.78 -5.56
CA VAL A 84 -5.35 4.84 -6.80
C VAL A 84 -3.95 4.28 -6.55
N LEU A 85 -3.30 4.66 -5.45
CA LEU A 85 -1.99 4.12 -5.08
C LEU A 85 -2.01 2.59 -4.90
N SER A 86 -3.04 2.02 -4.25
CA SER A 86 -3.17 0.54 -4.13
C SER A 86 -3.20 -0.11 -5.49
N ILE A 87 -4.08 0.39 -6.36
CA ILE A 87 -4.42 -0.28 -7.60
C ILE A 87 -3.21 -0.22 -8.52
N THR A 88 -2.57 0.95 -8.63
CA THR A 88 -1.37 1.13 -9.45
C THR A 88 -0.20 0.32 -8.92
N PHE A 89 0.00 0.27 -7.60
CA PHE A 89 1.09 -0.52 -6.99
C PHE A 89 0.91 -2.01 -7.25
N ASN A 90 -0.26 -2.57 -6.93
CA ASN A 90 -0.53 -3.99 -7.10
C ASN A 90 -0.50 -4.39 -8.59
N SER A 91 -1.04 -3.55 -9.49
CA SER A 91 -1.05 -3.82 -10.92
C SER A 91 0.37 -3.81 -11.50
N THR A 92 1.16 -2.79 -11.17
CA THR A 92 2.55 -2.66 -11.64
C THR A 92 3.42 -3.77 -11.07
N GLN A 93 3.28 -4.10 -9.78
CA GLN A 93 4.03 -5.18 -9.14
C GLN A 93 3.72 -6.53 -9.79
N MET A 94 2.44 -6.84 -10.04
CA MET A 94 2.04 -8.11 -10.68
C MET A 94 2.58 -8.20 -12.11
N TYR A 95 2.44 -7.13 -12.90
CA TYR A 95 2.94 -7.09 -14.26
C TYR A 95 4.46 -7.23 -14.33
N ALA A 96 5.19 -6.49 -13.48
CA ALA A 96 6.64 -6.58 -13.39
C ALA A 96 7.09 -7.97 -12.95
N PHE A 97 6.42 -8.57 -11.97
CA PHE A 97 6.71 -9.91 -11.49
C PHE A 97 6.54 -10.96 -12.60
N GLU A 98 5.45 -10.91 -13.36
CA GLU A 98 5.22 -11.84 -14.49
C GLU A 98 6.30 -11.69 -15.57
N LYS A 99 6.64 -10.45 -15.95
CA LYS A 99 7.66 -10.18 -16.97
C LYS A 99 9.06 -10.62 -16.53
N VAL A 100 9.46 -10.29 -15.30
CA VAL A 100 10.76 -10.65 -14.74
C VAL A 100 10.86 -12.17 -14.56
N THR A 101 9.80 -12.82 -14.09
CA THR A 101 9.79 -14.29 -13.90
C THR A 101 9.95 -15.02 -15.23
N LYS A 102 9.22 -14.59 -16.28
CA LYS A 102 9.34 -15.18 -17.63
C LYS A 102 10.75 -15.01 -18.20
N LYS A 103 11.31 -13.79 -18.12
CA LYS A 103 12.66 -13.50 -18.60
C LYS A 103 13.72 -14.29 -17.85
N LEU A 104 13.57 -14.44 -16.54
CA LEU A 104 14.52 -15.19 -15.72
C LEU A 104 14.45 -16.69 -15.97
N GLY A 105 13.26 -17.23 -16.26
CA GLY A 105 13.07 -18.62 -16.68
C GLY A 105 13.66 -18.95 -18.05
N GLU A 106 13.67 -17.99 -18.99
CA GLU A 106 14.33 -18.13 -20.30
C GLU A 106 15.87 -18.18 -20.17
N ILE A 107 16.45 -17.39 -19.26
CA ILE A 107 17.91 -17.26 -19.09
C ILE A 107 18.48 -18.39 -18.24
N PHE A 108 17.74 -18.87 -17.23
CA PHE A 108 18.16 -19.96 -16.34
C PHE A 108 17.18 -21.14 -16.38
N PRO A 109 17.16 -21.92 -17.49
CA PRO A 109 16.27 -23.09 -17.61
C PRO A 109 16.56 -24.21 -16.59
N ILE A 110 17.70 -24.17 -15.89
CA ILE A 110 18.24 -25.28 -15.07
C ILE A 110 17.84 -25.19 -13.57
N THR A 111 17.30 -24.07 -13.10
CA THR A 111 17.12 -23.81 -11.65
C THR A 111 15.74 -24.24 -11.11
N THR A 112 15.12 -25.28 -11.70
CA THR A 112 13.73 -25.70 -11.38
C THR A 112 13.64 -27.03 -10.62
N SER A 113 14.76 -27.71 -10.33
CA SER A 113 14.71 -29.03 -9.66
C SER A 113 14.85 -28.98 -8.14
N SER A 114 15.43 -27.91 -7.56
CA SER A 114 15.59 -27.77 -6.11
C SER A 114 14.59 -26.75 -5.51
N PRO A 115 13.88 -27.09 -4.42
CA PRO A 115 12.92 -26.19 -3.77
C PRO A 115 13.57 -24.89 -3.26
N THR A 116 14.82 -24.94 -2.81
CA THR A 116 15.57 -23.75 -2.35
C THR A 116 15.79 -22.76 -3.48
N ALA A 117 16.08 -23.26 -4.68
CA ALA A 117 16.40 -22.43 -5.82
C ALA A 117 15.15 -21.68 -6.34
N LYS A 118 13.98 -22.33 -6.33
CA LYS A 118 12.68 -21.69 -6.62
C LYS A 118 12.39 -20.53 -5.66
N THR A 119 12.62 -20.73 -4.36
CA THR A 119 12.40 -19.69 -3.35
C THR A 119 13.30 -18.48 -3.59
N VAL A 120 14.58 -18.69 -3.88
CA VAL A 120 15.52 -17.60 -4.17
C VAL A 120 15.13 -16.85 -5.45
N THR A 121 14.76 -17.58 -6.51
CA THR A 121 14.29 -16.97 -7.77
C THR A 121 13.05 -16.11 -7.57
N HIS A 122 12.04 -16.60 -6.84
CA HIS A 122 10.85 -15.81 -6.52
C HIS A 122 11.14 -14.62 -5.62
N PHE A 123 12.09 -14.75 -4.68
CA PHE A 123 12.51 -13.66 -3.81
C PHE A 123 13.17 -12.51 -4.60
N ILE A 124 14.12 -12.84 -5.49
CA ILE A 124 14.80 -11.86 -6.33
C ILE A 124 13.80 -11.20 -7.29
N THR A 125 12.96 -12.00 -7.94
CA THR A 125 11.96 -11.51 -8.88
C THR A 125 10.93 -10.62 -8.18
N GLY A 126 10.48 -11.02 -6.99
CA GLY A 126 9.58 -10.22 -6.15
C GLY A 126 10.19 -8.89 -5.74
N SER A 127 11.48 -8.89 -5.37
CA SER A 127 12.20 -7.68 -4.98
C SER A 127 12.35 -6.69 -6.14
N ILE A 128 12.74 -7.18 -7.33
CA ILE A 128 12.86 -6.35 -8.53
C ILE A 128 11.50 -5.77 -8.93
N ALA A 129 10.46 -6.62 -8.94
CA ALA A 129 9.10 -6.19 -9.26
C ALA A 129 8.57 -5.14 -8.28
N ALA A 130 8.85 -5.31 -6.97
CA ALA A 130 8.48 -4.34 -5.95
C ALA A 130 9.19 -2.99 -6.17
N SER A 131 10.50 -3.00 -6.44
CA SER A 131 11.26 -1.76 -6.72
C SER A 131 10.70 -0.99 -7.92
N ILE A 132 10.38 -1.70 -9.01
CA ILE A 132 9.77 -1.08 -10.21
C ILE A 132 8.39 -0.47 -9.86
N ALA A 133 7.59 -1.19 -9.08
CA ALA A 133 6.29 -0.71 -8.63
C ALA A 133 6.41 0.54 -7.75
N VAL A 134 7.35 0.57 -6.81
CA VAL A 134 7.61 1.73 -5.93
C VAL A 134 7.99 2.96 -6.74
N VAL A 135 8.96 2.83 -7.65
CA VAL A 135 9.41 3.95 -8.48
C VAL A 135 8.27 4.52 -9.33
N SER A 136 7.44 3.65 -9.89
CA SER A 136 6.29 4.07 -10.71
C SER A 136 5.18 4.74 -9.89
N CYS A 137 5.01 4.34 -8.62
CA CYS A 137 3.91 4.81 -7.78
C CYS A 137 4.28 5.99 -6.88
N GLN A 138 5.57 6.32 -6.75
CA GLN A 138 6.04 7.41 -5.90
C GLN A 138 5.31 8.76 -6.09
N PRO A 139 5.04 9.25 -7.32
CA PRO A 139 4.31 10.51 -7.47
C PRO A 139 2.91 10.48 -6.85
N VAL A 140 2.21 9.34 -6.94
CA VAL A 140 0.87 9.16 -6.35
C VAL A 140 0.94 9.12 -4.82
N ASP A 141 2.01 8.54 -4.28
CA ASP A 141 2.24 8.47 -2.83
C ASP A 141 2.46 9.87 -2.22
N ILE A 142 3.20 10.73 -2.92
CA ILE A 142 3.37 12.14 -2.53
C ILE A 142 2.00 12.86 -2.52
N LEU A 143 1.15 12.66 -3.53
CA LEU A 143 -0.18 13.26 -3.55
C LEU A 143 -1.05 12.79 -2.37
N ARG A 144 -1.02 11.48 -2.07
CA ARG A 144 -1.75 10.91 -0.94
C ARG A 144 -1.30 11.55 0.38
N THR A 145 0.00 11.61 0.64
CA THR A 145 0.54 12.15 1.90
C THR A 145 0.23 13.65 2.05
N ARG A 146 0.27 14.42 0.97
CA ARG A 146 -0.13 15.84 0.97
C ARG A 146 -1.62 16.01 1.28
N PHE A 147 -2.51 15.26 0.64
CA PHE A 147 -3.95 15.36 0.89
C PHE A 147 -4.36 14.93 2.30
N VAL A 148 -3.65 13.97 2.90
CA VAL A 148 -3.89 13.55 4.29
C VAL A 148 -3.33 14.58 5.29
N GLY A 149 -2.18 15.17 4.97
CA GLY A 149 -1.47 16.13 5.82
C GLY A 149 -2.10 17.52 5.90
N GLN A 150 -2.85 17.95 4.87
CA GLN A 150 -3.53 19.24 4.88
C GLN A 150 -4.77 19.23 5.79
N GLY A 151 -4.63 19.85 6.97
CA GLY A 151 -5.75 20.23 7.81
C GLY A 151 -6.39 21.51 7.27
N GLU A 152 -7.68 21.47 6.98
CA GLU A 152 -8.45 22.68 6.65
C GLU A 152 -9.22 23.04 7.91
N PRO A 153 -8.96 24.20 8.53
CA PRO A 153 -9.75 24.66 9.67
C PRO A 153 -11.21 24.90 9.21
N LYS A 154 -12.15 24.60 10.12
CA LYS A 154 -13.58 24.88 9.94
C LYS A 154 -13.87 26.36 9.73
#